data_AF-A0A936VT75-F1
#
_entry.id   AF-A0A936VT75-F1
#
_cell.length_a   1.000
_cell.length_b   1.000
_cell.length_c   1.000
_cell.angle_alpha   90.00
_cell.angle_beta   90.00
_cell.angle_gamma   90.00
#
_symmetry.space_group_name_H-M   'P 1'
#
loop_
_entity.id
_entity.type
_entity.pdbx_description
1 polymer ?
#
loop_
_entity_poly.entity_id
_entity_poly.type
_entity_poly.pdbx_seq_one_letter_code
_entity_poly.pdbx_strand_id
1 'polypeptide(L)'
;MFKLLDKIPWDKIKKEILESTTRFPLSILCGIALAILYYLTIHKYYPWIEFEKYIFTLQIALPIFISAQLIHETYFKEKKLLIYAVSVVLLLLYFFFIYNIEYKDWNYIKFLTILIVAHSSVSFVGFYKEKNNAGIYNFNLHLLQQVIIGGFYCACIVIGINGAILAIDTLFKGEFNHNIYIDTFIITLFLFHPIYFTSQIPNFDELNQEEPQGNKFIEILVKFLFIPFSIIYFLILYAYGIKLLIDWELPIGWISKLCIGFSAIGIITYVLNTAYKNSKNNYHKNYSSYFFWSLIPVIILHFIGIFYRIDEYGFTEFRYIIALLAIGLSLLTIYFLRSKKLLIKTIPVLFSIMGLLIVIGPWNAHQISLYSQASRFENQLLKQNLIVDSKIDISKLNMMDDSVKKELFDNLQFFISRKNTTKIDQFFPNELVEKTIDYKYDYSSVHPYSKFVDSLGYHDSHLYNEQYVWINDEHYLNEIIELKSYSKCIPFDLEEQTTNEQINIKNKYLVYNKSDSIPVIDLLLSNNINLEGSNTAKMKLKCNIQQTGALLILKEISLKMHHAGDRKIDHVVGLLFIE
;
A
#
# COMPACT_ATOMS: atom_id res chain seq x y z
N MET A 1 41.37 -11.30 18.30
CA MET A 1 39.91 -11.29 18.02
C MET A 1 39.09 -11.11 19.29
N PHE A 2 39.21 -11.97 20.31
CA PHE A 2 38.43 -11.85 21.56
C PHE A 2 38.66 -10.54 22.36
N LYS A 3 39.88 -9.99 22.40
CA LYS A 3 40.16 -8.67 23.03
C LYS A 3 39.41 -7.47 22.42
N LEU A 4 38.85 -7.61 21.21
CA LEU A 4 38.02 -6.56 20.60
C LEU A 4 36.58 -6.60 21.13
N LEU A 5 36.08 -7.77 21.55
CA LEU A 5 34.76 -7.90 22.17
C LEU A 5 34.70 -7.21 23.54
N ASP A 6 35.83 -7.17 24.25
CA ASP A 6 35.96 -6.47 25.53
C ASP A 6 35.89 -4.94 25.39
N LYS A 7 36.10 -4.40 24.18
CA LYS A 7 35.97 -2.97 23.88
C LYS A 7 34.55 -2.55 23.53
N ILE A 8 33.63 -3.51 23.33
CA ILE A 8 32.23 -3.21 23.07
C ILE A 8 31.60 -2.73 24.38
N PRO A 9 30.91 -1.57 24.40
CA PRO A 9 30.30 -1.03 25.60
C PRO A 9 28.99 -1.79 25.93
N TRP A 10 29.11 -3.06 26.31
CA TRP A 10 27.97 -3.95 26.58
C TRP A 10 27.02 -3.39 27.62
N ASP A 11 27.52 -2.71 28.65
CA ASP A 11 26.69 -2.10 29.69
C ASP A 11 25.82 -0.96 29.15
N LYS A 12 26.38 -0.16 28.21
CA LYS A 12 25.62 0.90 27.54
C LYS A 12 24.51 0.30 26.67
N ILE A 13 24.82 -0.73 25.88
CA ILE A 13 23.84 -1.41 25.02
C ILE A 13 22.72 -2.04 25.87
N LYS A 14 23.07 -2.74 26.95
CA LYS A 14 22.09 -3.31 27.88
C LYS A 14 21.19 -2.24 28.49
N LYS A 15 21.76 -1.10 28.89
CA LYS A 15 21.00 0.03 29.42
C LYS A 15 20.02 0.59 28.40
N GLU A 16 20.45 0.83 27.16
CA GLU A 16 19.59 1.34 26.09
C GLU A 16 18.43 0.38 25.77
N ILE A 17 18.71 -0.92 25.69
CA ILE A 17 17.67 -1.94 25.50
C ILE A 17 16.69 -1.97 26.68
N LEU A 18 17.20 -1.89 27.91
CA LEU A 18 16.36 -1.88 29.11
C LEU A 18 15.48 -0.64 29.18
N GLU A 19 16.02 0.55 28.89
CA GLU A 19 15.27 1.80 28.82
C GLU A 19 14.16 1.74 27.77
N SER A 20 14.48 1.26 26.57
CA SER A 20 13.49 1.04 25.50
C SER A 20 12.38 0.07 25.94
N THR A 21 12.76 -1.12 26.42
CA THR A 21 11.81 -2.20 26.76
C THR A 21 10.94 -1.93 27.97
N THR A 22 11.42 -1.14 28.93
CA THR A 22 10.65 -0.74 30.11
C THR A 22 9.75 0.47 29.83
N ARG A 23 10.22 1.43 29.01
CA ARG A 23 9.46 2.65 28.71
C ARG A 23 8.44 2.48 27.59
N PHE A 24 8.76 1.70 26.55
CA PHE A 24 7.91 1.50 25.36
C PHE A 24 7.55 0.02 25.08
N PRO A 25 7.07 -0.76 26.09
CA PRO A 25 6.87 -2.20 25.93
C PRO A 25 5.88 -2.57 24.83
N LEU A 26 4.75 -1.86 24.71
CA LEU A 26 3.73 -2.16 23.69
C LEU A 26 4.20 -1.88 22.26
N SER A 27 4.97 -0.81 22.04
CA SER A 27 5.54 -0.50 20.73
C SER A 27 6.54 -1.58 20.28
N ILE A 28 7.34 -2.11 21.21
CA ILE A 28 8.30 -3.18 20.92
C ILE A 28 7.59 -4.51 20.68
N LEU A 29 6.54 -4.82 21.44
CA LEU A 29 5.70 -5.99 21.18
C LEU A 29 5.06 -5.94 19.79
N CYS A 30 4.62 -4.76 19.33
CA CYS A 30 4.17 -4.59 17.95
C CYS A 30 5.29 -4.86 16.94
N GLY A 31 6.52 -4.40 17.19
CA GLY A 31 7.68 -4.69 16.35
C GLY A 31 8.00 -6.19 16.25
N ILE A 32 8.00 -6.89 17.39
CA ILE A 32 8.18 -8.36 17.43
C ILE A 32 7.07 -9.07 16.66
N ALA A 33 5.82 -8.70 16.89
CA ALA A 33 4.67 -9.30 16.20
C ALA A 33 4.73 -9.05 14.68
N LEU A 34 5.16 -7.86 14.24
CA LEU A 34 5.37 -7.54 12.83
C LEU A 34 6.47 -8.40 12.22
N ALA A 35 7.61 -8.56 12.88
CA ALA A 35 8.69 -9.42 12.39
C ALA A 35 8.21 -10.87 12.19
N ILE A 36 7.42 -11.40 13.14
CA ILE A 36 6.84 -12.75 13.06
C ILE A 36 5.84 -12.86 11.91
N LEU A 37 4.89 -11.93 11.80
CA LEU A 37 3.87 -11.98 10.73
C LEU A 37 4.48 -11.85 9.34
N TYR A 38 5.44 -10.94 9.16
CA TYR A 38 6.15 -10.81 7.89
C TYR A 38 6.91 -12.08 7.55
N TYR A 39 7.63 -12.68 8.50
CA TYR A 39 8.29 -13.97 8.30
C TYR A 39 7.30 -15.06 7.84
N LEU A 40 6.16 -15.20 8.53
CA LEU A 40 5.13 -16.18 8.15
C LEU A 40 4.58 -15.94 6.73
N THR A 41 4.37 -14.68 6.33
CA THR A 41 3.91 -14.34 4.97
C THR A 41 4.96 -14.58 3.89
N ILE A 42 6.22 -14.24 4.14
CA ILE A 42 7.33 -14.36 3.17
C ILE A 42 7.60 -15.83 2.84
N HIS A 43 7.56 -16.69 3.87
CA HIS A 43 7.77 -18.13 3.70
C HIS A 43 6.50 -18.88 3.26
N LYS A 44 5.49 -18.14 2.77
CA LYS A 44 4.24 -18.65 2.18
C LYS A 44 3.50 -19.65 3.07
N TYR A 45 3.67 -19.57 4.38
CA TYR A 45 2.88 -20.38 5.32
C TYR A 45 1.40 -19.98 5.25
N TYR A 46 1.11 -18.72 4.91
CA TYR A 46 -0.24 -18.20 4.75
C TYR A 46 -0.31 -17.12 3.65
N PRO A 47 -1.47 -16.95 2.98
CA PRO A 47 -1.68 -15.90 1.99
C PRO A 47 -1.58 -14.49 2.60
N TRP A 48 -0.95 -13.55 1.88
CA TRP A 48 -0.85 -12.14 2.28
C TRP A 48 -2.20 -11.52 2.66
N ILE A 49 -3.26 -11.85 1.91
CA ILE A 49 -4.61 -11.30 2.10
C ILE A 49 -5.17 -11.59 3.51
N GLU A 50 -4.78 -12.71 4.12
CA GLU A 50 -5.24 -13.10 5.46
C GLU A 50 -4.56 -12.27 6.55
N PHE A 51 -3.28 -11.93 6.37
CA PHE A 51 -2.49 -11.21 7.36
C PHE A 51 -2.37 -9.70 7.14
N GLU A 52 -2.69 -9.20 5.95
CA GLU A 52 -2.56 -7.78 5.58
C GLU A 52 -3.19 -6.85 6.63
N LYS A 53 -4.42 -7.17 7.05
CA LYS A 53 -5.16 -6.42 8.06
C LYS A 53 -4.42 -6.33 9.40
N TYR A 54 -3.82 -7.43 9.84
CA TYR A 54 -3.08 -7.51 11.10
C TYR A 54 -1.77 -6.73 11.01
N ILE A 55 -1.04 -6.89 9.91
CA ILE A 55 0.20 -6.18 9.61
C ILE A 55 -0.05 -4.67 9.61
N PHE A 56 -1.07 -4.19 8.90
CA PHE A 56 -1.40 -2.77 8.85
C PHE A 56 -1.78 -2.20 10.21
N THR A 57 -2.60 -2.95 10.97
CA THR A 57 -3.01 -2.53 12.31
C THR A 57 -1.80 -2.41 13.24
N LEU A 58 -0.87 -3.37 13.21
CA LEU A 58 0.34 -3.34 14.04
C LEU A 58 1.32 -2.23 13.61
N GLN A 59 1.43 -1.94 12.31
CA GLN A 59 2.22 -0.82 11.80
C GLN A 59 1.69 0.53 12.27
N ILE A 60 0.36 0.69 12.35
CA ILE A 60 -0.27 1.87 12.95
C ILE A 60 -0.10 1.87 14.47
N ALA A 61 -0.22 0.71 15.12
CA ALA A 61 -0.12 0.57 16.57
C ALA A 61 1.25 1.01 17.11
N LEU A 62 2.34 0.70 16.39
CA LEU A 62 3.70 1.03 16.81
C LEU A 62 3.88 2.52 17.17
N PRO A 63 3.64 3.50 16.27
CA PRO A 63 3.72 4.93 16.59
C PRO A 63 2.58 5.44 17.48
N ILE A 64 1.39 4.81 17.46
CA ILE A 64 0.30 5.16 18.39
C ILE A 64 0.68 4.86 19.84
N PHE A 65 1.32 3.71 20.11
CA PHE A 65 1.77 3.37 21.46
C PHE A 65 2.95 4.22 21.93
N ILE A 66 3.81 4.68 21.01
CA ILE A 66 4.83 5.70 21.34
C ILE A 66 4.12 6.99 21.77
N SER A 67 3.16 7.46 20.97
CA SER A 67 2.40 8.67 21.26
C SER A 67 1.61 8.57 22.57
N ALA A 68 1.02 7.41 22.86
CA ALA A 68 0.34 7.12 24.12
C ALA A 68 1.29 7.25 25.32
N GLN A 69 2.49 6.67 25.22
CA GLN A 69 3.51 6.77 26.27
C GLN A 69 3.92 8.24 26.48
N LEU A 70 4.15 9.00 25.39
CA LEU A 70 4.48 10.42 25.48
C LEU A 70 3.37 11.23 26.16
N ILE A 71 2.09 11.02 25.78
CA ILE A 71 0.95 11.72 26.41
C ILE A 71 0.86 11.41 27.92
N HIS A 72 1.05 10.15 28.29
CA HIS A 72 1.05 9.70 29.67
C HIS A 72 2.15 10.39 30.49
N GLU A 73 3.39 10.40 29.97
CA GLU A 73 4.54 11.01 30.64
C GLU A 73 4.39 12.53 30.79
N THR A 74 3.89 13.22 29.76
CA THR A 74 3.81 14.69 29.77
C THR A 74 2.61 15.22 30.57
N TYR A 75 1.43 14.63 30.42
CA TYR A 75 0.17 15.28 30.84
C TYR A 75 -0.63 14.53 31.89
N PHE A 76 -0.59 13.19 31.88
CA PHE A 76 -1.51 12.38 32.67
C PHE A 76 -0.80 11.16 33.29
N LYS A 77 0.13 11.44 34.23
CA LYS A 77 0.92 10.42 34.93
C LYS A 77 0.03 9.36 35.61
N GLU A 78 -1.10 9.74 36.19
CA GLU A 78 -2.02 8.81 36.86
C GLU A 78 -2.96 8.03 35.93
N LYS A 79 -3.07 8.42 34.64
CA LYS A 79 -4.09 7.85 33.71
C LYS A 79 -3.50 6.90 32.67
N LYS A 80 -2.37 6.26 32.98
CA LYS A 80 -1.66 5.34 32.06
C LYS A 80 -2.62 4.33 31.41
N LEU A 81 -3.37 3.60 32.23
CA LEU A 81 -4.28 2.54 31.75
C LEU A 81 -5.37 3.09 30.82
N LEU A 82 -5.96 4.25 31.15
CA LEU A 82 -7.00 4.86 30.32
C LEU A 82 -6.45 5.28 28.95
N ILE A 83 -5.26 5.86 28.89
CA ILE A 83 -4.64 6.29 27.63
C ILE A 83 -4.40 5.07 26.73
N TYR A 84 -3.80 4.01 27.28
CA TYR A 84 -3.59 2.77 26.52
C TYR A 84 -4.89 2.10 26.12
N ALA A 85 -5.92 2.09 26.97
CA ALA A 85 -7.23 1.57 26.63
C ALA A 85 -7.85 2.34 25.46
N VAL A 86 -7.77 3.67 25.45
CA VAL A 86 -8.22 4.50 24.32
C VAL A 86 -7.42 4.16 23.05
N SER A 87 -6.09 4.02 23.13
CA SER A 87 -5.26 3.60 21.99
C SER A 87 -5.68 2.25 21.43
N VAL A 88 -5.94 1.26 22.29
CA VAL A 88 -6.43 -0.06 21.87
C VAL A 88 -7.80 0.05 21.21
N VAL A 89 -8.74 0.82 21.78
CA VAL A 89 -10.05 1.04 21.16
C VAL A 89 -9.93 1.67 19.78
N LEU A 90 -9.06 2.67 19.60
CA LEU A 90 -8.82 3.28 18.28
C LEU A 90 -8.26 2.26 17.26
N LEU A 91 -7.38 1.37 17.69
CA LEU A 91 -6.84 0.30 16.85
C LEU A 91 -7.89 -0.76 16.52
N LEU A 92 -8.76 -1.11 17.47
CA LEU A 92 -9.88 -2.01 17.22
C LEU A 92 -10.91 -1.38 16.28
N LEU A 93 -11.14 -0.07 16.37
CA LEU A 93 -11.98 0.65 15.42
C LEU A 93 -11.40 0.59 14.00
N TYR A 94 -10.08 0.79 13.87
CA TYR A 94 -9.40 0.60 12.59
C TYR A 94 -9.55 -0.83 12.06
N PHE A 95 -9.27 -1.81 12.92
CA PHE A 95 -9.35 -3.22 12.58
C PHE A 95 -10.77 -3.60 12.15
N PHE A 96 -11.80 -3.38 12.96
CA PHE A 96 -13.14 -3.90 12.65
C PHE A 96 -13.93 -3.07 11.63
N PHE A 97 -13.75 -1.74 11.60
CA PHE A 97 -14.67 -0.87 10.85
C PHE A 97 -14.02 -0.09 9.71
N ILE A 98 -12.70 0.15 9.73
CA ILE A 98 -12.04 0.97 8.71
C ILE A 98 -11.46 0.11 7.57
N TYR A 99 -10.83 -1.01 7.91
CA TYR A 99 -10.30 -1.96 6.94
C TYR A 99 -11.41 -2.84 6.35
N ASN A 100 -11.59 -2.80 5.02
CA ASN A 100 -12.57 -3.64 4.31
C ASN A 100 -11.96 -4.28 3.05
N ILE A 101 -11.74 -5.60 3.05
CA ILE A 101 -11.10 -6.38 1.97
C ILE A 101 -11.66 -6.08 0.58
N GLU A 102 -12.95 -5.75 0.45
CA GLU A 102 -13.61 -5.46 -0.82
C GLU A 102 -13.00 -4.25 -1.56
N TYR A 103 -12.51 -3.23 -0.83
CA TYR A 103 -12.02 -1.97 -1.39
C TYR A 103 -10.49 -1.83 -1.27
N LYS A 104 -9.76 -2.75 -1.90
CA LYS A 104 -8.31 -2.90 -1.72
C LYS A 104 -7.52 -1.59 -1.95
N ASP A 105 -7.72 -0.92 -3.09
CA ASP A 105 -6.99 0.32 -3.42
C ASP A 105 -7.27 1.45 -2.42
N TRP A 106 -8.54 1.63 -2.06
CA TRP A 106 -8.92 2.65 -1.09
C TRP A 106 -8.37 2.33 0.30
N ASN A 107 -8.34 1.06 0.72
CA ASN A 107 -7.74 0.66 1.98
C ASN A 107 -6.26 0.99 2.07
N TYR A 108 -5.47 0.84 0.99
CA TYR A 108 -4.07 1.27 1.01
C TYR A 108 -3.96 2.77 1.25
N ILE A 109 -4.82 3.58 0.63
CA ILE A 109 -4.86 5.03 0.88
C ILE A 109 -5.26 5.33 2.33
N LYS A 110 -6.28 4.63 2.87
CA LYS A 110 -6.68 4.77 4.28
C LYS A 110 -5.53 4.42 5.22
N PHE A 111 -4.93 3.25 5.01
CA PHE A 111 -3.83 2.73 5.79
C PHE A 111 -2.66 3.71 5.78
N LEU A 112 -2.19 4.13 4.60
CA LEU A 112 -1.05 5.04 4.48
C LEU A 112 -1.34 6.39 5.14
N THR A 113 -2.55 6.92 4.98
CA THR A 113 -2.93 8.20 5.62
C THR A 113 -2.95 8.08 7.14
N ILE A 114 -3.57 7.03 7.68
CA ILE A 114 -3.62 6.79 9.13
C ILE A 114 -2.22 6.50 9.69
N LEU A 115 -1.38 5.79 8.94
CA LEU A 115 0.02 5.54 9.31
C LEU A 115 0.82 6.85 9.36
N ILE A 116 0.64 7.74 8.39
CA ILE A 116 1.25 9.08 8.37
C ILE A 116 0.75 9.90 9.56
N VAL A 117 -0.56 9.89 9.84
CA VAL A 117 -1.16 10.57 11.01
C VAL A 117 -0.55 10.02 12.31
N ALA A 118 -0.41 8.71 12.44
CA ALA A 118 0.13 8.07 13.62
C ALA A 118 1.61 8.44 13.84
N HIS A 119 2.44 8.38 12.80
CA HIS A 119 3.84 8.85 12.88
C HIS A 119 3.92 10.35 13.17
N SER A 120 3.06 11.14 12.52
CA SER A 120 2.97 12.58 12.75
C SER A 120 2.60 12.89 14.19
N SER A 121 1.74 12.09 14.83
CA SER A 121 1.33 12.29 16.22
C SER A 121 2.50 12.27 17.19
N VAL A 122 3.50 11.40 16.98
CA VAL A 122 4.73 11.36 17.78
C VAL A 122 5.42 12.73 17.83
N SER A 123 5.38 13.50 16.73
CA SER A 123 6.05 14.80 16.60
C SER A 123 5.46 15.94 17.44
N PHE A 124 4.17 15.85 17.82
CA PHE A 124 3.45 16.98 18.41
C PHE A 124 2.65 16.67 19.67
N VAL A 125 2.29 15.40 19.95
CA VAL A 125 1.40 15.07 21.08
C VAL A 125 1.97 15.57 22.41
N GLY A 126 3.28 15.43 22.61
CA GLY A 126 4.00 15.93 23.78
C GLY A 126 4.02 17.45 23.93
N PHE A 127 3.71 18.22 22.88
CA PHE A 127 3.82 19.68 22.85
C PHE A 127 2.47 20.37 22.62
N TYR A 128 1.36 19.66 22.81
CA TYR A 128 0.03 20.20 22.56
C TYR A 128 -0.29 21.44 23.41
N LYS A 129 0.21 21.54 24.65
CA LYS A 129 0.00 22.73 25.51
C LYS A 129 1.02 23.85 25.29
N GLU A 130 2.16 23.57 24.64
CA GLU A 130 3.25 24.53 24.50
C GLU A 130 2.92 25.72 23.59
N LYS A 131 3.40 26.92 23.95
CA LYS A 131 3.14 28.16 23.18
C LYS A 131 4.38 28.68 22.46
N ASN A 132 5.53 28.04 22.62
CA ASN A 132 6.77 28.37 21.91
C ASN A 132 7.19 27.21 21.00
N ASN A 133 8.22 27.45 20.19
CA ASN A 133 8.75 26.46 19.25
C ASN A 133 9.99 25.73 19.75
N ALA A 134 10.59 26.13 20.88
CA ALA A 134 11.90 25.64 21.29
C ALA A 134 11.89 24.14 21.57
N GLY A 135 11.04 23.70 22.52
CA GLY A 135 10.93 22.29 22.89
C GLY A 135 10.56 21.38 21.71
N ILE A 136 9.52 21.74 20.95
CA ILE A 136 9.07 20.94 19.80
C ILE A 136 10.10 20.91 18.66
N TYR A 137 10.84 22.00 18.43
CA TYR A 137 11.91 22.03 17.44
C TYR A 137 13.05 21.08 17.84
N ASN A 138 13.53 21.20 19.07
CA ASN A 138 14.64 20.39 19.57
C ASN A 138 14.29 18.91 19.58
N PHE A 139 13.08 18.58 20.05
CA PHE A 139 12.58 17.22 20.04
C PHE A 139 12.51 16.63 18.62
N ASN A 140 11.89 17.34 17.68
CA ASN A 140 11.75 16.83 16.32
C ASN A 140 13.07 16.78 15.55
N LEU A 141 13.98 17.73 15.80
CA LEU A 141 15.32 17.69 15.23
C LEU A 141 16.10 16.48 15.74
N HIS A 142 15.98 16.18 17.04
CA HIS A 142 16.57 14.98 17.64
C HIS A 142 15.93 13.71 17.05
N LEU A 143 14.59 13.60 17.02
CA LEU A 143 13.93 12.44 16.41
C LEU A 143 14.36 12.22 14.95
N LEU A 144 14.44 13.29 14.16
CA LEU A 144 14.90 13.21 12.76
C LEU A 144 16.32 12.65 12.67
N GLN A 145 17.23 13.13 13.52
CA GLN A 145 18.60 12.61 13.58
C GLN A 145 18.62 11.13 13.95
N GLN A 146 17.81 10.72 14.93
CA GLN A 146 17.77 9.33 15.36
C GLN A 146 17.14 8.39 14.32
N VAL A 147 16.15 8.84 13.55
CA VAL A 147 15.64 8.06 12.40
C VAL A 147 16.73 7.88 11.34
N ILE A 148 17.51 8.94 11.03
CA ILE A 148 18.59 8.86 10.03
C ILE A 148 19.72 7.93 10.51
N ILE A 149 20.17 8.09 11.76
CA ILE A 149 21.24 7.27 12.34
C ILE A 149 20.78 5.81 12.47
N GLY A 150 19.56 5.58 12.98
CA GLY A 150 18.97 4.25 13.09
C GLY A 150 18.80 3.57 11.74
N GLY A 151 18.33 4.31 10.73
CA GLY A 151 18.24 3.82 9.35
C GLY A 151 19.61 3.47 8.76
N PHE A 152 20.64 4.28 9.01
CA PHE A 152 22.02 3.98 8.62
C PHE A 152 22.53 2.70 9.29
N TYR A 153 22.30 2.54 10.60
CA TYR A 153 22.63 1.30 11.31
C TYR A 153 21.90 0.09 10.72
N CYS A 154 20.61 0.21 10.40
CA CYS A 154 19.86 -0.85 9.74
C CYS A 154 20.48 -1.22 8.38
N ALA A 155 20.83 -0.24 7.56
CA ALA A 155 21.46 -0.47 6.26
C ALA A 155 22.81 -1.20 6.42
N CYS A 156 23.65 -0.77 7.36
CA CYS A 156 24.92 -1.44 7.64
C CYS A 156 24.74 -2.89 8.12
N ILE A 157 23.77 -3.14 9.00
CA ILE A 157 23.47 -4.49 9.51
C ILE A 157 22.99 -5.38 8.37
N VAL A 158 22.03 -4.91 7.57
CA VAL A 158 21.47 -5.68 6.44
C VAL A 158 22.54 -5.96 5.39
N ILE A 159 23.31 -4.95 4.97
CA ILE A 159 24.40 -5.13 4.00
C ILE A 159 25.47 -6.09 4.54
N GLY A 160 25.87 -5.93 5.80
CA GLY A 160 26.89 -6.76 6.43
C GLY A 160 26.47 -8.22 6.55
N ILE A 161 25.26 -8.49 7.05
CA ILE A 161 24.74 -9.85 7.20
C ILE A 161 24.45 -10.49 5.84
N ASN A 162 23.75 -9.79 4.94
CA ASN A 162 23.45 -10.32 3.61
C ASN A 162 24.73 -10.55 2.79
N GLY A 163 25.73 -9.69 2.93
CA GLY A 163 27.04 -9.90 2.30
C GLY A 163 27.78 -11.12 2.86
N ALA A 164 27.69 -11.37 4.16
CA ALA A 164 28.25 -12.58 4.77
C ALA A 164 27.51 -13.84 4.31
N ILE A 165 26.18 -13.81 4.25
CA ILE A 165 25.37 -14.91 3.73
C ILE A 165 25.77 -15.20 2.27
N LEU A 166 25.81 -14.17 1.42
CA LEU A 166 26.20 -14.32 0.02
C LEU A 166 27.61 -14.91 -0.14
N ALA A 167 28.56 -14.48 0.70
CA ALA A 167 29.92 -15.02 0.69
C ALA A 167 29.92 -16.52 1.08
N ILE A 168 29.12 -16.92 2.06
CA ILE A 168 29.03 -18.34 2.46
C ILE A 168 28.36 -19.16 1.34
N ASP A 169 27.24 -18.67 0.82
CA ASP A 169 26.48 -19.25 -0.28
C ASP A 169 27.39 -19.50 -1.50
N THR A 170 28.18 -18.48 -1.88
CA THR A 170 29.06 -18.54 -3.06
C THR A 170 30.33 -19.38 -2.84
N LEU A 171 31.03 -19.16 -1.73
CA LEU A 171 32.36 -19.77 -1.49
C LEU A 171 32.26 -21.21 -0.99
N PHE A 172 31.26 -21.50 -0.16
CA PHE A 172 31.08 -22.81 0.46
C PHE A 172 29.95 -23.61 -0.18
N LYS A 173 29.31 -23.09 -1.24
CA LYS A 173 28.10 -23.67 -1.83
C LYS A 173 27.03 -23.89 -0.76
N GLY A 174 26.85 -22.90 0.11
CA GLY A 174 25.71 -22.90 1.03
C GLY A 174 24.43 -22.95 0.22
N GLU A 175 23.47 -23.77 0.61
CA GLU A 175 22.17 -23.86 -0.07
C GLU A 175 21.14 -22.99 0.68
N PHE A 176 21.41 -21.69 0.82
CA PHE A 176 20.50 -20.82 1.57
C PHE A 176 19.26 -20.45 0.75
N ASN A 177 18.09 -20.47 1.40
CA ASN A 177 16.86 -19.98 0.79
C ASN A 177 16.94 -18.46 0.55
N HIS A 178 16.58 -17.99 -0.66
CA HIS A 178 16.59 -16.57 -1.03
C HIS A 178 15.74 -15.67 -0.10
N ASN A 179 14.75 -16.23 0.59
CA ASN A 179 13.97 -15.50 1.58
C ASN A 179 14.81 -14.98 2.77
N ILE A 180 15.97 -15.58 3.06
CA ILE A 180 16.82 -15.16 4.18
C ILE A 180 17.30 -13.70 4.07
N TYR A 181 17.46 -13.21 2.84
CA TYR A 181 17.90 -11.84 2.56
C TYR A 181 16.85 -10.82 2.97
N ILE A 182 15.56 -11.13 2.75
CA ILE A 182 14.44 -10.27 3.17
C ILE A 182 14.11 -10.47 4.64
N ASP A 183 14.28 -11.67 5.20
CA ASP A 183 14.13 -11.92 6.64
C ASP A 183 15.08 -11.04 7.45
N THR A 184 16.34 -10.93 7.01
CA THR A 184 17.34 -10.07 7.65
C THR A 184 16.89 -8.60 7.64
N PHE A 185 16.31 -8.13 6.53
CA PHE A 185 15.75 -6.78 6.43
C PHE A 185 14.57 -6.58 7.38
N ILE A 186 13.60 -7.50 7.40
CA ILE A 186 12.40 -7.43 8.25
C ILE A 186 12.76 -7.45 9.74
N ILE A 187 13.64 -8.36 10.16
CA ILE A 187 14.12 -8.43 11.55
C ILE A 187 14.82 -7.13 11.93
N THR A 188 15.69 -6.61 11.07
CA THR A 188 16.39 -5.36 11.37
C THR A 188 15.41 -4.17 11.44
N LEU A 189 14.43 -4.10 10.54
CA LEU A 189 13.47 -3.01 10.46
C LEU A 189 12.44 -3.01 11.61
N PHE A 190 11.95 -4.18 12.02
CA PHE A 190 10.86 -4.28 13.01
C PHE A 190 11.30 -4.70 14.40
N LEU A 191 12.52 -5.23 14.56
CA LEU A 191 13.08 -5.56 15.88
C LEU A 191 14.17 -4.56 16.28
N PHE A 192 15.23 -4.45 15.48
CA PHE A 192 16.37 -3.59 15.84
C PHE A 192 16.00 -2.09 15.81
N HIS A 193 15.40 -1.61 14.71
CA HIS A 193 15.12 -0.18 14.56
C HIS A 193 14.18 0.38 15.64
N PRO A 194 13.05 -0.26 16.00
CA PRO A 194 12.16 0.29 17.01
C PRO A 194 12.79 0.30 18.41
N ILE A 195 13.57 -0.72 18.76
CA ILE A 195 14.31 -0.77 20.04
C ILE A 195 15.32 0.38 20.09
N TYR A 196 16.14 0.52 19.06
CA TYR A 196 17.09 1.62 18.94
C TYR A 196 16.37 2.98 18.99
N PHE A 197 15.40 3.22 18.12
CA PHE A 197 14.74 4.52 17.99
C PHE A 197 14.08 4.94 19.32
N THR A 198 13.37 4.03 19.98
CA THR A 198 12.69 4.32 21.25
C THR A 198 13.65 4.50 22.42
N SER A 199 14.83 3.84 22.42
CA SER A 199 15.87 4.09 23.43
C SER A 199 16.44 5.51 23.33
N GLN A 200 16.37 6.12 22.14
CA GLN A 200 16.87 7.47 21.90
C GLN A 200 15.81 8.55 22.12
N ILE A 201 14.54 8.22 22.37
CA ILE A 201 13.52 9.24 22.66
C ILE A 201 13.83 9.88 24.02
N PRO A 202 14.07 11.20 24.11
CA PRO A 202 14.44 11.86 25.37
C PRO A 202 13.27 11.94 26.35
N ASN A 203 13.57 12.17 27.63
CA ASN A 203 12.53 12.49 28.61
C ASN A 203 12.09 13.95 28.44
N PHE A 204 10.81 14.28 28.73
CA PHE A 204 10.32 15.65 28.56
C PHE A 204 11.04 16.68 29.46
N ASP A 205 11.53 16.25 30.62
CA ASP A 205 12.29 17.10 31.53
C ASP A 205 13.63 17.56 30.90
N GLU A 206 14.17 16.80 29.94
CA GLU A 206 15.40 17.12 29.20
C GLU A 206 15.17 18.11 28.04
N LEU A 207 13.90 18.40 27.71
CA LEU A 207 13.47 19.19 26.55
C LEU A 207 13.03 20.62 26.90
N ASN A 208 13.04 20.98 28.19
CA ASN A 208 12.77 22.32 28.68
C ASN A 208 13.93 23.26 28.38
N GLN A 209 14.04 23.67 27.12
CA GLN A 209 14.99 24.68 26.68
C GLN A 209 14.24 25.92 26.20
N GLU A 210 14.77 27.09 26.53
CA GLU A 210 14.15 28.38 26.20
C GLU A 210 14.27 28.72 24.70
N GLU A 211 15.28 28.18 24.01
CA GLU A 211 15.55 28.47 22.59
C GLU A 211 15.73 27.22 21.72
N PRO A 212 15.37 27.30 20.42
CA PRO A 212 15.66 26.25 19.45
C PRO A 212 17.18 26.08 19.26
N GLN A 213 17.71 24.90 19.57
CA GLN A 213 19.11 24.53 19.41
C GLN A 213 19.34 23.87 18.06
N GLY A 214 19.92 24.63 17.14
CA GLY A 214 20.49 24.08 15.90
C GLY A 214 21.89 23.52 16.15
N ASN A 215 22.34 22.62 15.28
CA ASN A 215 23.76 22.24 15.22
C ASN A 215 24.41 22.74 13.92
N LYS A 216 25.75 22.80 13.89
CA LYS A 216 26.49 23.35 12.76
C LYS A 216 26.30 22.54 11.47
N PHE A 217 26.13 21.23 11.58
CA PHE A 217 25.88 20.35 10.44
C PHE A 217 24.55 20.69 9.74
N ILE A 218 23.47 20.81 10.53
CA ILE A 218 22.14 21.18 10.03
C ILE A 218 22.15 22.62 9.49
N GLU A 219 22.89 23.55 10.10
CA GLU A 219 23.02 24.92 9.59
C GLU A 219 23.61 24.92 8.17
N ILE A 220 24.68 24.16 7.95
CA ILE A 220 25.35 24.02 6.66
C ILE A 220 24.37 23.43 5.63
N LEU A 221 23.67 22.34 5.99
CA LEU A 221 22.66 21.75 5.11
C LEU A 221 21.55 22.74 4.78
N VAL A 222 21.02 23.46 5.77
CA VAL A 222 19.95 24.43 5.55
C VAL A 222 20.41 25.54 4.61
N LYS A 223 21.60 26.09 4.87
CA LYS A 223 22.15 27.23 4.13
C LYS A 223 22.53 26.89 2.69
N PHE A 224 23.17 25.73 2.46
CA PHE A 224 23.75 25.39 1.16
C PHE A 224 22.93 24.39 0.35
N LEU A 225 22.04 23.62 0.97
CA LEU A 225 21.20 22.64 0.29
C LEU A 225 19.73 23.09 0.27
N PHE A 226 19.10 23.18 1.44
CA PHE A 226 17.65 23.32 1.53
C PHE A 226 17.13 24.70 1.07
N ILE A 227 17.76 25.80 1.49
CA ILE A 227 17.36 27.15 1.07
C ILE A 227 17.56 27.33 -0.46
N PRO A 228 18.74 27.04 -1.05
CA PRO A 228 18.93 27.18 -2.49
C PRO A 228 17.97 26.30 -3.30
N PHE A 229 17.77 25.03 -2.92
CA PHE A 229 16.83 24.15 -3.61
C PHE A 229 15.39 24.65 -3.51
N SER A 230 14.97 25.12 -2.34
CA SER A 230 13.66 25.74 -2.19
C SER A 230 13.51 26.95 -3.11
N ILE A 231 14.53 27.81 -3.25
CA ILE A 231 14.46 28.97 -4.14
C ILE A 231 14.36 28.53 -5.60
N ILE A 232 15.22 27.61 -6.04
CA ILE A 232 15.22 27.08 -7.42
C ILE A 232 13.85 26.49 -7.77
N TYR A 233 13.27 25.69 -6.89
CA TYR A 233 11.97 25.07 -7.13
C TYR A 233 10.83 26.09 -7.24
N PHE A 234 10.84 27.13 -6.42
CA PHE A 234 9.87 28.21 -6.54
C PHE A 234 10.07 29.00 -7.83
N LEU A 235 11.31 29.26 -8.24
CA LEU A 235 11.62 29.90 -9.53
C LEU A 235 11.10 29.08 -10.71
N ILE A 236 11.24 27.75 -10.68
CA ILE A 236 10.70 26.84 -11.71
C ILE A 236 9.17 26.97 -11.76
N LEU A 237 8.48 26.93 -10.61
CA LEU A 237 7.03 27.08 -10.57
C LEU A 237 6.56 28.46 -11.03
N TYR A 238 7.31 29.52 -10.73
CA TYR A 238 6.99 30.87 -11.20
C TYR A 238 7.20 31.00 -12.70
N ALA A 239 8.32 30.51 -13.23
CA ALA A 239 8.58 30.50 -14.66
C ALA A 239 7.48 29.73 -15.40
N TYR A 240 7.06 28.58 -14.85
CA TYR A 240 5.95 27.81 -15.40
C TYR A 240 4.61 28.54 -15.29
N GLY A 241 4.32 29.19 -14.16
CA GLY A 241 3.12 30.01 -14.00
C GLY A 241 3.07 31.17 -14.99
N ILE A 242 4.19 31.83 -15.25
CA ILE A 242 4.31 32.89 -16.26
C ILE A 242 4.08 32.30 -17.66
N LYS A 243 4.68 31.14 -17.96
CA LYS A 243 4.45 30.44 -19.23
C LYS A 243 2.96 30.21 -19.48
N LEU A 244 2.20 29.73 -18.49
CA LEU A 244 0.75 29.55 -18.63
C LEU A 244 0.01 30.86 -18.95
N LEU A 245 0.43 31.98 -18.35
CA LEU A 245 -0.18 33.29 -18.59
C LEU A 245 0.12 33.85 -19.99
N ILE A 246 1.29 33.52 -20.54
CA ILE A 246 1.71 33.95 -21.88
C ILE A 246 1.04 33.08 -22.95
N ASP A 247 1.16 31.77 -22.81
CA ASP A 247 0.71 30.81 -23.82
C ASP A 247 -0.82 30.65 -23.81
N TRP A 248 -1.50 31.05 -22.72
CA TRP A 248 -2.92 30.77 -22.45
C TRP A 248 -3.27 29.28 -22.56
N GLU A 249 -2.26 28.43 -22.43
CA GLU A 249 -2.41 26.98 -22.45
C GLU A 249 -2.74 26.43 -21.08
N LEU A 250 -3.41 25.28 -21.10
CA LEU A 250 -3.90 24.67 -19.88
C LEU A 250 -2.78 23.90 -19.16
N PRO A 251 -2.83 23.89 -17.82
CA PRO A 251 -1.80 23.27 -16.99
C PRO A 251 -1.61 21.77 -17.26
N ILE A 252 -0.35 21.36 -17.49
CA ILE A 252 0.06 19.95 -17.55
C ILE A 252 -0.27 19.27 -16.21
N GLY A 253 -0.80 18.04 -16.22
CA GLY A 253 -1.31 17.34 -15.02
C GLY A 253 -0.31 17.12 -13.87
N TRP A 254 0.98 17.41 -14.09
CA TRP A 254 2.04 17.29 -13.10
C TRP A 254 2.15 18.50 -12.15
N ILE A 255 1.61 19.66 -12.51
CA ILE A 255 1.86 20.90 -11.76
C ILE A 255 1.37 20.82 -10.32
N SER A 256 0.16 20.32 -10.08
CA SER A 256 -0.39 20.21 -8.72
C SER A 256 0.50 19.33 -7.82
N LYS A 257 1.07 18.24 -8.37
CA LYS A 257 2.01 17.37 -7.65
C LYS A 257 3.31 18.12 -7.31
N LEU A 258 3.86 18.88 -8.26
CA LEU A 258 5.06 19.70 -8.05
C LEU A 258 4.82 20.82 -7.03
N CYS A 259 3.66 21.50 -7.09
CA CYS A 259 3.26 22.50 -6.11
C CYS A 259 3.25 21.92 -4.69
N ILE A 260 2.67 20.73 -4.48
CA ILE A 260 2.68 20.06 -3.17
C ILE A 260 4.10 19.71 -2.75
N GLY A 261 4.85 19.02 -3.61
CA GLY A 261 6.21 18.56 -3.29
C GLY A 261 7.16 19.70 -2.93
N PHE A 262 7.18 20.76 -3.74
CA PHE A 262 8.03 21.92 -3.51
C PHE A 262 7.57 22.77 -2.33
N SER A 263 6.26 22.83 -2.05
CA SER A 263 5.74 23.44 -0.82
C SER A 263 6.17 22.65 0.41
N ALA A 264 6.14 21.32 0.36
CA ALA A 264 6.58 20.47 1.47
C ALA A 264 8.08 20.64 1.75
N ILE A 265 8.93 20.66 0.70
CA ILE A 265 10.36 20.96 0.83
C ILE A 265 10.56 22.34 1.45
N GLY A 266 9.84 23.36 0.97
CA GLY A 266 9.92 24.71 1.52
C GLY A 266 9.50 24.79 2.99
N ILE A 267 8.44 24.08 3.40
CA ILE A 267 8.00 24.01 4.80
C ILE A 267 9.07 23.31 5.67
N ILE A 268 9.64 22.19 5.20
CA ILE A 268 10.75 21.50 5.90
C ILE A 268 11.93 22.46 6.07
N THR A 269 12.33 23.16 5.01
CA THR A 269 13.38 24.19 5.06
C THR A 269 13.03 25.28 6.08
N TYR A 270 11.81 25.79 6.07
CA TYR A 270 11.36 26.81 7.02
C TYR A 270 11.44 26.33 8.48
N VAL A 271 11.00 25.09 8.75
CA VAL A 271 11.06 24.48 10.07
C VAL A 271 12.51 24.35 10.51
N LEU A 272 13.36 23.67 9.74
CA LEU A 272 14.79 23.48 10.05
C LEU A 272 15.53 24.80 10.24
N ASN A 273 15.19 25.82 9.44
CA ASN A 273 15.77 27.15 9.53
C ASN A 273 15.42 27.92 10.81
N THR A 274 14.49 27.42 11.64
CA THR A 274 13.97 28.12 12.83
C THR A 274 15.05 28.45 13.86
N ALA A 275 16.04 27.58 14.09
CA ALA A 275 17.14 27.85 15.01
C ALA A 275 18.12 28.94 14.51
N TYR A 276 18.16 29.21 13.21
CA TYR A 276 19.16 30.09 12.61
C TYR A 276 18.62 31.47 12.24
N LYS A 277 17.34 31.75 12.54
CA LYS A 277 16.63 33.00 12.21
C LYS A 277 17.32 34.25 12.78
N ASN A 278 17.92 34.13 13.96
CA ASN A 278 18.62 35.20 14.67
C ASN A 278 20.13 35.23 14.38
N SER A 279 20.63 34.40 13.45
CA SER A 279 22.03 34.45 13.06
C SER A 279 22.39 35.81 12.46
N LYS A 280 23.65 36.24 12.57
CA LYS A 280 24.17 37.47 11.94
C LYS A 280 24.01 37.48 10.41
N ASN A 281 23.69 36.31 9.83
CA ASN A 281 23.58 36.11 8.41
C ASN A 281 22.15 36.38 7.91
N ASN A 282 22.00 37.40 7.06
CA ASN A 282 20.71 37.80 6.50
C ASN A 282 19.99 36.71 5.69
N TYR A 283 20.69 35.69 5.16
CA TYR A 283 20.08 34.60 4.39
C TYR A 283 18.97 33.85 5.17
N HIS A 284 19.24 33.46 6.43
CA HIS A 284 18.30 32.69 7.25
C HIS A 284 17.08 33.54 7.65
N LYS A 285 17.31 34.81 7.99
CA LYS A 285 16.26 35.77 8.33
C LYS A 285 15.36 36.05 7.13
N ASN A 286 15.95 36.32 5.97
CA ASN A 286 15.22 36.64 4.74
C ASN A 286 14.33 35.46 4.32
N TYR A 287 14.89 34.25 4.27
CA TYR A 287 14.09 33.06 3.93
C TYR A 287 12.86 32.93 4.84
N SER A 288 13.05 33.07 6.15
CA SER A 288 11.95 32.97 7.12
C SER A 288 10.89 34.06 6.99
N SER A 289 11.28 35.23 6.52
CA SER A 289 10.39 36.39 6.41
C SER A 289 9.56 36.34 5.13
N TYR A 290 10.16 35.83 4.04
CA TYR A 290 9.56 35.83 2.71
C TYR A 290 8.95 34.50 2.29
N PHE A 291 9.31 33.36 2.92
CA PHE A 291 8.86 32.03 2.48
C PHE A 291 7.33 31.93 2.28
N PHE A 292 6.54 32.33 3.28
CA PHE A 292 5.08 32.26 3.17
C PHE A 292 4.49 33.27 2.19
N TRP A 293 5.18 34.38 1.90
CA TRP A 293 4.80 35.28 0.81
C TRP A 293 5.06 34.63 -0.55
N SER A 294 6.22 33.98 -0.72
CA SER A 294 6.51 33.21 -1.94
C SER A 294 5.60 32.00 -2.12
N LEU A 295 4.98 31.49 -1.05
CA LEU A 295 4.04 30.37 -1.15
C LEU A 295 2.70 30.77 -1.80
N ILE A 296 2.32 32.06 -1.77
CA ILE A 296 1.03 32.52 -2.29
C ILE A 296 0.88 32.28 -3.81
N PRO A 297 1.82 32.69 -4.69
CA PRO A 297 1.69 32.41 -6.13
C PRO A 297 1.67 30.91 -6.43
N VAL A 298 2.42 30.11 -5.67
CA VAL A 298 2.42 28.64 -5.81
C VAL A 298 1.06 28.05 -5.44
N ILE A 299 0.43 28.53 -4.37
CA ILE A 299 -0.92 28.10 -3.97
C ILE A 299 -1.94 28.47 -5.04
N ILE A 300 -1.86 29.68 -5.60
CA ILE A 300 -2.75 30.12 -6.70
C ILE A 300 -2.58 29.20 -7.91
N LEU A 301 -1.33 28.96 -8.33
CA LEU A 301 -1.02 28.04 -9.43
C LEU A 301 -1.54 26.62 -9.15
N HIS A 302 -1.43 26.16 -7.90
CA HIS A 302 -1.94 24.87 -7.48
C HIS A 302 -3.47 24.79 -7.64
N PHE A 303 -4.21 25.80 -7.19
CA PHE A 303 -5.66 25.86 -7.37
C PHE A 303 -6.06 25.88 -8.85
N ILE A 304 -5.39 26.68 -9.68
CA ILE A 304 -5.64 26.69 -11.13
C ILE A 304 -5.46 25.29 -11.73
N GLY A 305 -4.34 24.63 -11.41
CA GLY A 305 -4.04 23.29 -11.92
C GLY A 305 -5.04 22.22 -11.48
N ILE A 306 -5.48 22.25 -10.21
CA ILE A 306 -6.40 21.22 -9.70
C ILE A 306 -7.85 21.48 -10.11
N PHE A 307 -8.30 22.74 -10.13
CA PHE A 307 -9.66 23.07 -10.56
C PHE A 307 -9.87 22.71 -12.03
N TYR A 308 -8.89 22.99 -12.88
CA TYR A 308 -8.95 22.57 -14.28
C TYR A 308 -9.16 21.04 -14.42
N ARG A 309 -8.44 20.24 -13.63
CA ARG A 309 -8.58 18.78 -13.67
C ARG A 309 -9.89 18.27 -13.09
N ILE A 310 -10.43 18.96 -12.08
CA ILE A 310 -11.73 18.62 -11.51
C ILE A 310 -12.84 18.99 -12.49
N ASP A 311 -12.72 20.12 -13.19
CA ASP A 311 -13.69 20.55 -14.19
C ASP A 311 -13.74 19.57 -15.38
N GLU A 312 -12.58 19.21 -15.94
CA GLU A 312 -12.48 18.34 -17.11
C GLU A 312 -12.88 16.88 -16.80
N TYR A 313 -12.44 16.33 -15.67
CA TYR A 313 -12.54 14.88 -15.39
C TYR A 313 -13.35 14.53 -14.13
N GLY A 314 -13.91 15.51 -13.42
CA GLY A 314 -14.58 15.30 -12.14
C GLY A 314 -13.64 14.97 -10.98
N PHE A 315 -14.24 14.79 -9.80
CA PHE A 315 -13.50 14.38 -8.60
C PHE A 315 -13.11 12.90 -8.67
N THR A 316 -11.84 12.64 -8.39
CA THR A 316 -11.30 11.32 -8.03
C THR A 316 -10.61 11.42 -6.68
N GLU A 317 -10.31 10.29 -6.04
CA GLU A 317 -9.77 10.28 -4.67
C GLU A 317 -8.50 11.11 -4.61
N PHE A 318 -7.61 10.90 -5.59
CA PHE A 318 -6.33 11.62 -5.67
C PHE A 318 -6.51 13.13 -5.93
N ARG A 319 -7.42 13.54 -6.84
CA ARG A 319 -7.66 14.96 -7.13
C ARG A 319 -8.27 15.67 -5.93
N TYR A 320 -9.19 15.02 -5.23
CA TYR A 320 -9.83 15.56 -4.05
C TYR A 320 -8.83 15.72 -2.88
N ILE A 321 -7.97 14.71 -2.64
CA ILE A 321 -6.89 14.80 -1.64
C ILE A 321 -5.94 15.97 -1.96
N ILE A 322 -5.52 16.11 -3.21
CA ILE A 322 -4.64 17.21 -3.66
C ILE A 322 -5.29 18.58 -3.43
N ALA A 323 -6.59 18.73 -3.76
CA ALA A 323 -7.32 19.96 -3.54
C ALA A 323 -7.39 20.33 -2.05
N LEU A 324 -7.63 19.35 -1.18
CA LEU A 324 -7.61 19.57 0.26
C LEU A 324 -6.20 19.91 0.76
N LEU A 325 -5.14 19.31 0.23
CA LEU A 325 -3.77 19.72 0.56
C LEU A 325 -3.51 21.19 0.17
N ALA A 326 -4.03 21.67 -0.96
CA ALA A 326 -3.97 23.09 -1.34
C ALA A 326 -4.69 24.00 -0.33
N ILE A 327 -5.86 23.57 0.16
CA ILE A 327 -6.59 24.26 1.23
C ILE A 327 -5.78 24.28 2.53
N GLY A 328 -5.17 23.15 2.91
CA GLY A 328 -4.30 23.06 4.10
C GLY A 328 -3.10 24.01 4.02
N LEU A 329 -2.42 24.07 2.86
CA LEU A 329 -1.34 25.03 2.61
C LEU A 329 -1.83 26.49 2.70
N SER A 330 -3.04 26.77 2.21
CA SER A 330 -3.66 28.09 2.30
C SER A 330 -3.93 28.50 3.75
N LEU A 331 -4.53 27.60 4.53
CA LEU A 331 -4.80 27.81 5.96
C LEU A 331 -3.52 28.07 6.74
N LEU A 332 -2.47 27.28 6.49
CA LEU A 332 -1.15 27.45 7.10
C LEU A 332 -0.54 28.81 6.76
N THR A 333 -0.62 29.21 5.48
CA THR A 333 -0.11 30.50 4.99
C THR A 333 -0.86 31.67 5.62
N ILE A 334 -2.20 31.62 5.64
CA ILE A 334 -3.04 32.64 6.27
C ILE A 334 -2.72 32.75 7.77
N TYR A 335 -2.58 31.62 8.45
CA TYR A 335 -2.20 31.58 9.88
C TYR A 335 -0.87 32.28 10.13
N PHE A 336 0.17 31.99 9.33
CA PHE A 336 1.46 32.69 9.44
C PHE A 336 1.34 34.19 9.12
N LEU A 337 0.63 34.57 8.05
CA LEU A 337 0.52 35.96 7.64
C LEU A 337 -0.20 36.84 8.68
N ARG A 338 -1.16 36.28 9.42
CA ARG A 338 -1.88 36.96 10.52
C ARG A 338 -1.08 37.02 11.81
N SER A 339 -0.51 35.90 12.23
CA SER A 339 0.20 35.81 13.52
C SER A 339 1.64 36.31 13.47
N LYS A 340 2.24 36.36 12.28
CA LYS A 340 3.68 36.54 12.01
C LYS A 340 4.58 35.52 12.74
N LYS A 341 3.99 34.48 13.34
CA LYS A 341 4.67 33.46 14.14
C LYS A 341 3.98 32.11 13.91
N LEU A 342 4.64 31.21 13.20
CA LEU A 342 4.15 29.86 13.00
C LEU A 342 4.52 28.99 14.20
N LEU A 343 3.55 28.41 14.90
CA LEU A 343 3.81 27.29 15.81
C LEU A 343 4.09 26.02 15.00
N ILE A 344 5.24 25.38 15.20
CA ILE A 344 5.67 24.21 14.42
C ILE A 344 4.64 23.08 14.50
N LYS A 345 4.04 22.86 15.68
CA LYS A 345 3.00 21.83 15.88
C LYS A 345 1.78 22.01 14.99
N THR A 346 1.47 23.23 14.55
CA THR A 346 0.30 23.50 13.72
C THR A 346 0.38 22.76 12.38
N ILE A 347 1.59 22.57 11.83
CA ILE A 347 1.79 21.85 10.56
C ILE A 347 1.30 20.40 10.68
N PRO A 348 1.90 19.53 11.52
CA PRO A 348 1.47 18.15 11.62
C PRO A 348 0.05 18.00 12.16
N VAL A 349 -0.40 18.87 13.08
CA VAL A 349 -1.79 18.84 13.58
C VAL A 349 -2.80 19.11 12.48
N LEU A 350 -2.60 20.16 11.67
CA LEU A 350 -3.52 20.53 10.59
C LEU A 350 -3.63 19.39 9.57
N PHE A 351 -2.50 18.90 9.06
CA PHE A 351 -2.51 17.84 8.06
C PHE A 351 -2.97 16.49 8.62
N SER A 352 -2.78 16.23 9.92
CA SER A 352 -3.33 15.04 10.58
C SER A 352 -4.85 15.08 10.66
N ILE A 353 -5.42 16.20 11.11
CA ILE A 353 -6.88 16.39 11.16
C ILE A 353 -7.48 16.27 9.76
N MET A 354 -6.88 16.93 8.77
CA MET A 354 -7.35 16.85 7.39
C MET A 354 -7.26 15.42 6.84
N GLY A 355 -6.16 14.70 7.09
CA GLY A 355 -6.00 13.30 6.68
C GLY A 355 -7.08 12.38 7.27
N LEU A 356 -7.40 12.55 8.56
CA LEU A 356 -8.50 11.81 9.18
C LEU A 356 -9.86 12.18 8.57
N LEU A 357 -10.13 13.47 8.35
CA LEU A 357 -11.39 13.90 7.72
C LEU A 357 -11.56 13.34 6.30
N ILE A 358 -10.46 13.23 5.55
CA ILE A 358 -10.39 12.68 4.19
C ILE A 358 -10.70 11.19 4.13
N VAL A 359 -10.30 10.43 5.15
CA VAL A 359 -10.32 8.96 5.11
C VAL A 359 -11.47 8.36 5.91
N ILE A 360 -11.79 8.93 7.07
CA ILE A 360 -12.81 8.42 7.99
C ILE A 360 -13.92 9.44 8.29
N GLY A 361 -13.70 10.73 8.01
CA GLY A 361 -14.63 11.79 8.36
C GLY A 361 -15.66 12.12 7.27
N PRO A 362 -16.40 13.22 7.45
CA PRO A 362 -17.43 13.66 6.50
C PRO A 362 -16.87 14.13 5.15
N TRP A 363 -15.56 14.37 5.05
CA TRP A 363 -14.88 14.73 3.80
C TRP A 363 -14.29 13.50 3.11
N ASN A 364 -14.97 12.36 3.20
CA ASN A 364 -14.46 11.10 2.70
C ASN A 364 -14.19 11.16 1.18
N ALA A 365 -12.92 11.08 0.77
CA ALA A 365 -12.55 11.28 -0.63
C ALA A 365 -13.15 10.22 -1.56
N HIS A 366 -13.26 8.97 -1.10
CA HIS A 366 -13.84 7.89 -1.89
C HIS A 366 -15.34 8.10 -2.10
N GLN A 367 -16.08 8.47 -1.07
CA GLN A 367 -17.52 8.77 -1.22
C GLN A 367 -17.74 9.94 -2.19
N ILE A 368 -17.02 11.05 -2.02
CA ILE A 368 -17.13 12.21 -2.92
C ILE A 368 -16.80 11.83 -4.36
N SER A 369 -15.79 10.98 -4.56
CA SER A 369 -15.40 10.50 -5.89
C SER A 369 -16.48 9.61 -6.52
N LEU A 370 -17.06 8.68 -5.76
CA LEU A 370 -18.17 7.85 -6.23
C LEU A 370 -19.37 8.69 -6.66
N TYR A 371 -19.77 9.68 -5.85
CA TYR A 371 -20.86 10.59 -6.20
C TYR A 371 -20.56 11.40 -7.46
N SER A 372 -19.36 11.97 -7.55
CA SER A 372 -18.96 12.78 -8.70
C SER A 372 -18.90 11.96 -9.98
N GLN A 373 -18.32 10.76 -9.95
CA GLN A 373 -18.22 9.90 -11.13
C GLN A 373 -19.59 9.33 -11.52
N ALA A 374 -20.48 9.06 -10.55
CA ALA A 374 -21.80 8.52 -10.84
C ALA A 374 -22.67 9.59 -11.53
N SER A 375 -22.63 10.82 -11.03
CA SER A 375 -23.32 11.95 -11.66
C SER A 375 -22.78 12.24 -13.07
N ARG A 376 -21.46 12.12 -13.30
CA ARG A 376 -20.90 12.25 -14.65
C ARG A 376 -21.40 11.16 -15.58
N PHE A 377 -21.39 9.91 -15.13
CA PHE A 377 -21.89 8.78 -15.91
C PHE A 377 -23.37 8.96 -16.26
N GLU A 378 -24.21 9.32 -15.28
CA GLU A 378 -25.63 9.62 -15.49
C GLU A 378 -25.85 10.76 -16.49
N ASN A 379 -25.16 11.88 -16.33
CA ASN A 379 -25.27 13.03 -17.25
C ASN A 379 -24.88 12.66 -18.68
N GLN A 380 -23.89 11.78 -18.85
CA GLN A 380 -23.48 11.29 -20.16
C GLN A 380 -24.56 10.39 -20.78
N LEU A 381 -25.12 9.47 -20.00
CA LEU A 381 -26.24 8.63 -20.45
C LEU A 381 -27.45 9.48 -20.86
N LEU A 382 -27.79 10.50 -20.06
CA LEU A 382 -28.88 11.44 -20.36
C LEU A 382 -28.61 12.25 -21.64
N LYS A 383 -27.40 12.80 -21.80
CA LYS A 383 -27.01 13.57 -22.98
C LYS A 383 -27.14 12.77 -24.28
N GLN A 384 -26.91 11.47 -24.20
CA GLN A 384 -27.00 10.54 -25.33
C GLN A 384 -28.37 9.87 -25.47
N ASN A 385 -29.37 10.26 -24.65
CA ASN A 385 -30.71 9.67 -24.61
C ASN A 385 -30.70 8.14 -24.44
N LEU A 386 -29.74 7.63 -23.65
CA LEU A 386 -29.56 6.21 -23.36
C LEU A 386 -30.42 5.71 -22.21
N ILE A 387 -31.03 6.59 -21.43
CA ILE A 387 -31.90 6.21 -20.32
C ILE A 387 -33.35 6.16 -20.80
N VAL A 388 -33.98 4.99 -20.69
CA VAL A 388 -35.42 4.76 -20.89
C VAL A 388 -35.93 4.04 -19.63
N ASP A 389 -36.97 4.54 -18.99
CA ASP A 389 -37.52 4.01 -17.74
C ASP A 389 -36.45 3.80 -16.63
N SER A 390 -35.56 4.78 -16.47
CA SER A 390 -34.43 4.77 -15.52
C SER A 390 -33.37 3.69 -15.77
N LYS A 391 -33.40 3.01 -16.92
CA LYS A 391 -32.43 1.98 -17.30
C LYS A 391 -31.77 2.27 -18.66
N ILE A 392 -30.58 1.72 -18.85
CA ILE A 392 -29.82 1.87 -20.10
C ILE A 392 -30.47 1.06 -21.23
N ASP A 393 -30.75 1.73 -22.35
CA ASP A 393 -31.21 1.14 -23.61
C ASP A 393 -30.01 0.76 -24.49
N ILE A 394 -29.71 -0.54 -24.51
CA ILE A 394 -28.56 -1.13 -25.23
C ILE A 394 -28.72 -0.98 -26.75
N SER A 395 -29.96 -0.95 -27.26
CA SER A 395 -30.23 -0.94 -28.71
C SER A 395 -29.63 0.30 -29.39
N LYS A 396 -29.51 1.39 -28.65
CA LYS A 396 -28.92 2.65 -29.11
C LYS A 396 -27.39 2.66 -29.07
N LEU A 397 -26.76 1.80 -28.26
CA LEU A 397 -25.28 1.77 -28.11
C LEU A 397 -24.59 1.38 -29.41
N ASN A 398 -25.13 0.42 -30.16
CA ASN A 398 -24.55 -0.04 -31.42
C ASN A 398 -24.48 1.07 -32.48
N MET A 399 -25.37 2.06 -32.42
CA MET A 399 -25.46 3.17 -33.38
C MET A 399 -24.65 4.42 -32.97
N MET A 400 -23.90 4.36 -31.87
CA MET A 400 -23.10 5.48 -31.37
C MET A 400 -21.70 5.51 -31.93
N ASP A 401 -21.16 6.72 -32.01
CA ASP A 401 -19.75 6.98 -32.32
C ASP A 401 -18.84 6.32 -31.29
N ASP A 402 -17.70 5.79 -31.76
CA ASP A 402 -16.73 5.11 -30.91
C ASP A 402 -16.14 6.03 -29.83
N SER A 403 -16.11 7.34 -30.05
CA SER A 403 -15.69 8.33 -29.05
C SER A 403 -16.61 8.35 -27.82
N VAL A 404 -17.93 8.23 -28.04
CA VAL A 404 -18.94 8.20 -26.98
C VAL A 404 -18.87 6.88 -26.23
N LYS A 405 -18.73 5.76 -26.96
CA LYS A 405 -18.55 4.43 -26.36
C LYS A 405 -17.31 4.38 -25.47
N LYS A 406 -16.19 4.95 -25.94
CA LYS A 406 -14.96 5.05 -25.18
C LYS A 406 -15.14 5.80 -23.87
N GLU A 407 -15.78 6.96 -23.93
CA GLU A 407 -15.98 7.81 -22.75
C GLU A 407 -16.90 7.11 -21.72
N LEU A 408 -17.95 6.40 -22.18
CA LEU A 408 -18.79 5.57 -21.30
C LEU A 408 -17.99 4.45 -20.64
N PHE A 409 -17.15 3.76 -21.41
CA PHE A 409 -16.26 2.71 -20.90
C PHE A 409 -15.28 3.26 -19.87
N ASP A 410 -14.59 4.36 -20.16
CA ASP A 410 -13.61 4.98 -19.25
C ASP A 410 -14.26 5.40 -17.91
N ASN A 411 -15.49 5.95 -17.97
CA ASN A 411 -16.24 6.31 -16.76
C ASN A 411 -16.70 5.07 -15.98
N LEU A 412 -17.11 3.99 -16.66
CA LEU A 412 -17.47 2.73 -16.00
C LEU A 412 -16.25 2.03 -15.38
N GLN A 413 -15.10 2.11 -16.04
CA GLN A 413 -13.85 1.50 -15.59
C GLN A 413 -13.44 2.01 -14.21
N PHE A 414 -13.78 3.26 -13.86
CA PHE A 414 -13.63 3.79 -12.51
C PHE A 414 -14.32 2.88 -11.48
N PHE A 415 -15.59 2.53 -11.65
CA PHE A 415 -16.34 1.71 -10.69
C PHE A 415 -15.87 0.26 -10.68
N ILE A 416 -15.61 -0.30 -11.87
CA ILE A 416 -15.11 -1.68 -12.07
C ILE A 416 -13.81 -1.90 -11.31
N SER A 417 -12.82 -1.04 -11.56
CA SER A 417 -11.48 -1.18 -10.97
C SER A 417 -11.50 -1.02 -9.44
N ARG A 418 -12.46 -0.29 -8.88
CA ARG A 418 -12.64 -0.14 -7.42
C ARG A 418 -13.55 -1.20 -6.81
N LYS A 419 -14.10 -2.12 -7.61
CA LYS A 419 -15.12 -3.10 -7.20
C LYS A 419 -16.26 -2.45 -6.41
N ASN A 420 -16.64 -1.23 -6.77
CA ASN A 420 -17.70 -0.48 -6.09
C ASN A 420 -18.69 0.04 -7.12
N THR A 421 -19.80 -0.64 -7.29
CA THR A 421 -20.80 -0.32 -8.33
C THR A 421 -22.10 0.23 -7.75
N THR A 422 -22.17 0.35 -6.43
CA THR A 422 -23.37 0.69 -5.65
C THR A 422 -24.12 1.94 -6.09
N LYS A 423 -23.42 2.90 -6.73
CA LYS A 423 -23.99 4.15 -7.23
C LYS A 423 -24.49 4.11 -8.68
N ILE A 424 -24.09 3.09 -9.43
CA ILE A 424 -24.43 2.96 -10.85
C ILE A 424 -25.30 1.74 -11.14
N ASP A 425 -25.41 0.77 -10.23
CA ASP A 425 -26.23 -0.45 -10.38
C ASP A 425 -27.66 -0.15 -10.83
N GLN A 426 -28.26 0.94 -10.33
CA GLN A 426 -29.63 1.35 -10.66
C GLN A 426 -29.87 1.62 -12.15
N PHE A 427 -28.82 2.00 -12.90
CA PHE A 427 -28.93 2.32 -14.32
C PHE A 427 -28.92 1.07 -15.20
N PHE A 428 -28.47 -0.08 -14.69
CA PHE A 428 -28.33 -1.28 -15.49
C PHE A 428 -29.58 -2.17 -15.38
N PRO A 429 -30.17 -2.62 -16.49
CA PRO A 429 -31.17 -3.69 -16.46
C PRO A 429 -30.54 -4.99 -15.93
N ASN A 430 -31.35 -5.80 -15.22
CA ASN A 430 -30.93 -7.09 -14.66
C ASN A 430 -30.33 -8.05 -15.70
N GLU A 431 -30.68 -7.88 -16.99
CA GLU A 431 -30.17 -8.68 -18.10
C GLU A 431 -28.70 -8.37 -18.45
N LEU A 432 -28.27 -7.13 -18.19
CA LEU A 432 -26.88 -6.66 -18.34
C LEU A 432 -26.03 -6.89 -17.10
N VAL A 433 -26.64 -7.35 -16.01
CA VAL A 433 -26.00 -7.67 -14.74
C VAL A 433 -25.90 -9.18 -14.62
N GLU A 434 -24.73 -9.76 -14.88
CA GLU A 434 -24.55 -11.20 -14.62
C GLU A 434 -24.53 -11.46 -13.10
N LYS A 435 -25.23 -12.52 -12.68
CA LYS A 435 -25.16 -13.01 -11.30
C LYS A 435 -23.72 -13.48 -11.04
N THR A 436 -23.03 -12.78 -10.15
CA THR A 436 -21.70 -13.18 -9.68
C THR A 436 -21.78 -14.56 -9.02
N ILE A 437 -21.02 -15.52 -9.54
CA ILE A 437 -20.77 -16.80 -8.85
C ILE A 437 -19.50 -16.60 -8.03
N ASP A 438 -19.67 -16.53 -6.71
CA ASP A 438 -18.57 -16.26 -5.78
C ASP A 438 -17.74 -17.54 -5.57
N TYR A 439 -16.65 -17.68 -6.34
CA TYR A 439 -15.70 -18.77 -6.13
C TYR A 439 -14.72 -18.39 -5.01
N LYS A 440 -14.82 -19.11 -3.89
CA LYS A 440 -14.13 -18.84 -2.62
C LYS A 440 -12.60 -18.98 -2.65
N TYR A 441 -11.99 -19.29 -3.79
CA TYR A 441 -10.54 -19.47 -3.96
C TYR A 441 -10.07 -18.87 -5.28
N ASP A 442 -9.31 -17.78 -5.18
CA ASP A 442 -8.38 -17.14 -6.13
C ASP A 442 -8.64 -17.16 -7.65
N TYR A 443 -9.87 -17.44 -8.09
CA TYR A 443 -10.27 -17.35 -9.49
C TYR A 443 -11.55 -16.51 -9.61
N SER A 444 -11.39 -15.45 -10.41
CA SER A 444 -12.31 -14.39 -10.80
C SER A 444 -13.80 -14.72 -10.77
N SER A 445 -14.58 -13.79 -10.21
CA SER A 445 -16.00 -13.59 -10.50
C SER A 445 -16.16 -12.68 -11.73
N VAL A 446 -17.09 -12.96 -12.65
CA VAL A 446 -17.50 -12.03 -13.72
C VAL A 446 -17.94 -10.77 -13.04
N HIS A 447 -17.33 -9.66 -13.46
CA HIS A 447 -17.82 -8.38 -13.03
C HIS A 447 -19.23 -8.17 -13.61
N PRO A 448 -20.22 -7.76 -12.81
CA PRO A 448 -21.62 -7.62 -13.19
C PRO A 448 -21.89 -7.03 -14.58
N TYR A 449 -21.07 -6.07 -15.02
CA TYR A 449 -21.27 -5.29 -16.25
C TYR A 449 -20.49 -5.77 -17.49
N SER A 450 -19.94 -6.98 -17.48
CA SER A 450 -19.24 -7.56 -18.63
C SER A 450 -20.04 -7.36 -19.92
N LYS A 451 -21.30 -7.81 -19.96
CA LYS A 451 -22.20 -7.67 -21.13
C LYS A 451 -22.35 -6.24 -21.63
N PHE A 452 -22.41 -5.27 -20.73
CA PHE A 452 -22.49 -3.87 -21.12
C PHE A 452 -21.18 -3.40 -21.76
N VAL A 453 -20.03 -3.78 -21.19
CA VAL A 453 -18.72 -3.47 -21.77
C VAL A 453 -18.55 -4.08 -23.17
N ASP A 454 -19.00 -5.32 -23.38
CA ASP A 454 -19.04 -5.93 -24.71
C ASP A 454 -19.91 -5.16 -25.69
N SER A 455 -21.08 -4.67 -25.23
CA SER A 455 -21.96 -3.86 -26.07
C SER A 455 -21.36 -2.52 -26.50
N LEU A 456 -20.34 -2.04 -25.77
CA LEU A 456 -19.55 -0.87 -26.15
C LEU A 456 -18.43 -1.22 -27.14
N GLY A 457 -18.22 -2.49 -27.49
CA GLY A 457 -17.14 -2.94 -28.37
C GLY A 457 -15.78 -3.02 -27.68
N TYR A 458 -15.74 -3.00 -26.34
CA TYR A 458 -14.52 -3.17 -25.56
C TYR A 458 -14.49 -4.57 -24.93
N HIS A 459 -13.31 -5.18 -24.92
CA HIS A 459 -13.04 -6.38 -24.13
C HIS A 459 -11.94 -6.03 -23.11
N ASP A 460 -12.31 -5.86 -21.84
CA ASP A 460 -11.34 -5.67 -20.77
C ASP A 460 -10.94 -7.05 -20.21
N SER A 461 -9.68 -7.44 -20.36
CA SER A 461 -9.17 -8.72 -19.84
C SER A 461 -9.36 -8.84 -18.32
N HIS A 462 -9.45 -7.72 -17.58
CA HIS A 462 -9.73 -7.71 -16.15
C HIS A 462 -11.22 -7.98 -15.81
N LEU A 463 -12.14 -7.81 -16.76
CA LEU A 463 -13.56 -8.15 -16.66
C LEU A 463 -13.88 -9.57 -17.15
N TYR A 464 -13.02 -10.12 -18.00
CA TYR A 464 -13.25 -11.32 -18.80
C TYR A 464 -12.35 -12.52 -18.46
N ASN A 465 -12.03 -12.73 -17.19
CA ASN A 465 -11.38 -13.99 -16.81
C ASN A 465 -12.29 -15.23 -16.91
N GLU A 466 -13.59 -15.08 -17.24
CA GLU A 466 -14.55 -16.20 -17.22
C GLU A 466 -15.00 -16.74 -18.58
N GLN A 467 -14.63 -16.14 -19.72
CA GLN A 467 -14.76 -16.90 -20.98
C GLN A 467 -13.58 -17.82 -21.20
N TYR A 468 -12.44 -17.53 -20.55
CA TYR A 468 -11.18 -18.21 -20.75
C TYR A 468 -10.36 -18.33 -19.48
N VAL A 469 -9.95 -19.54 -19.09
CA VAL A 469 -8.90 -19.69 -18.07
C VAL A 469 -7.56 -19.37 -18.70
N TRP A 470 -6.95 -18.25 -18.31
CA TRP A 470 -5.53 -17.99 -18.56
C TRP A 470 -4.68 -18.78 -17.58
N ILE A 471 -4.09 -19.88 -18.04
CA ILE A 471 -3.07 -20.60 -17.27
C ILE A 471 -1.73 -19.94 -17.56
N ASN A 472 -1.41 -18.89 -16.80
CA ASN A 472 -0.11 -18.24 -16.91
C ASN A 472 0.88 -19.00 -16.01
N ASP A 473 1.84 -19.68 -16.62
CA ASP A 473 2.95 -20.31 -15.92
C ASP A 473 4.22 -19.87 -16.66
N GLU A 474 5.19 -19.29 -15.95
CA GLU A 474 6.31 -18.48 -16.47
C GLU A 474 7.21 -19.19 -17.51
N HIS A 475 6.93 -20.45 -17.84
CA HIS A 475 7.76 -21.22 -18.74
C HIS A 475 7.12 -21.76 -20.02
N TYR A 476 5.82 -22.10 -20.17
CA TYR A 476 5.38 -22.78 -21.42
C TYR A 476 3.89 -22.69 -21.83
N LEU A 477 3.04 -21.81 -21.27
CA LEU A 477 1.61 -21.75 -21.65
C LEU A 477 1.16 -20.36 -22.08
N ASN A 478 0.79 -20.25 -23.37
CA ASN A 478 -0.12 -19.24 -23.90
C ASN A 478 -1.23 -20.00 -24.66
N GLU A 479 -2.26 -20.46 -23.94
CA GLU A 479 -3.42 -21.08 -24.59
C GLU A 479 -4.71 -20.72 -23.85
N ILE A 480 -5.77 -20.54 -24.65
CA ILE A 480 -7.05 -19.96 -24.26
C ILE A 480 -8.09 -21.09 -24.30
N ILE A 481 -8.75 -21.41 -23.17
CA ILE A 481 -9.75 -22.50 -23.07
C ILE A 481 -11.14 -21.90 -22.85
N GLU A 482 -12.06 -22.10 -23.79
CA GLU A 482 -13.42 -21.56 -23.71
C GLU A 482 -14.28 -22.33 -22.66
N LEU A 483 -14.81 -21.62 -21.67
CA LEU A 483 -15.52 -22.21 -20.51
C LEU A 483 -17.01 -22.52 -20.74
N LYS A 484 -17.60 -22.10 -21.86
CA LYS A 484 -19.05 -22.26 -22.15
C LYS A 484 -19.56 -23.71 -22.10
N SER A 485 -18.66 -24.68 -22.23
CA SER A 485 -19.00 -26.11 -22.21
C SER A 485 -18.99 -26.71 -20.81
N TYR A 486 -18.50 -26.03 -19.77
CA TYR A 486 -18.24 -26.64 -18.45
C TYR A 486 -18.94 -25.88 -17.32
N SER A 487 -19.68 -26.58 -16.46
CA SER A 487 -20.36 -26.00 -15.29
C SER A 487 -19.46 -25.75 -14.08
N LYS A 488 -18.30 -26.42 -13.98
CA LYS A 488 -17.39 -26.31 -12.83
C LYS A 488 -15.92 -26.49 -13.20
N CYS A 489 -15.03 -25.72 -12.56
CA CYS A 489 -13.57 -25.91 -12.59
C CYS A 489 -13.06 -26.16 -11.16
N ILE A 490 -12.25 -27.20 -10.99
CA ILE A 490 -11.71 -27.62 -9.69
C ILE A 490 -10.19 -27.69 -9.82
N PRO A 491 -9.43 -26.75 -9.23
CA PRO A 491 -8.00 -26.93 -9.07
C PRO A 491 -7.73 -28.02 -8.04
N PHE A 492 -6.70 -28.83 -8.30
CA PHE A 492 -6.22 -29.80 -7.34
C PHE A 492 -4.71 -29.78 -7.27
N ASP A 493 -4.23 -29.99 -6.05
CA ASP A 493 -2.84 -30.16 -5.69
C ASP A 493 -2.81 -31.37 -4.75
N LEU A 494 -2.27 -32.49 -5.24
CA LEU A 494 -2.41 -33.80 -4.62
C LEU A 494 -1.03 -34.42 -4.41
N GLU A 495 -0.67 -34.59 -3.14
CA GLU A 495 0.45 -35.41 -2.70
C GLU A 495 -0.01 -36.84 -2.38
N GLU A 496 0.88 -37.83 -2.45
CA GLU A 496 0.63 -39.27 -2.23
C GLU A 496 -0.13 -39.61 -0.91
N GLN A 497 -0.23 -38.68 0.05
CA GLN A 497 -0.96 -38.84 1.32
C GLN A 497 -2.12 -37.88 1.57
N THR A 498 -2.52 -37.05 0.60
CA THR A 498 -3.65 -36.11 0.78
C THR A 498 -5.00 -36.77 0.52
N THR A 499 -5.78 -36.99 1.59
CA THR A 499 -7.21 -37.31 1.49
C THR A 499 -8.01 -36.01 1.45
N ASN A 500 -8.21 -35.45 0.27
CA ASN A 500 -9.21 -34.39 0.08
C ASN A 500 -10.58 -35.05 -0.10
N GLU A 501 -11.63 -34.57 0.57
CA GLU A 501 -12.95 -35.26 0.62
C GLU A 501 -13.61 -35.44 -0.76
N GLN A 502 -13.17 -34.69 -1.77
CA GLN A 502 -13.71 -34.73 -3.13
C GLN A 502 -12.80 -35.41 -4.16
N ILE A 503 -11.49 -35.61 -3.91
CA ILE A 503 -10.56 -36.18 -4.90
C ILE A 503 -9.50 -37.02 -4.18
N ASN A 504 -9.39 -38.31 -4.51
CA ASN A 504 -8.40 -39.24 -3.94
C ASN A 504 -7.58 -39.95 -5.02
N ILE A 505 -6.26 -40.06 -4.82
CA ILE A 505 -5.36 -40.90 -5.63
C ILE A 505 -5.26 -42.27 -4.94
N LYS A 506 -6.04 -43.25 -5.41
CA LYS A 506 -5.92 -44.64 -4.96
C LYS A 506 -5.55 -45.53 -6.13
N ASN A 507 -4.51 -46.35 -5.97
CA ASN A 507 -4.16 -47.46 -6.87
C ASN A 507 -4.23 -47.12 -8.36
N LYS A 508 -3.58 -46.04 -8.80
CA LYS A 508 -3.50 -45.59 -10.22
C LYS A 508 -4.72 -44.83 -10.77
N TYR A 509 -5.68 -44.44 -9.92
CA TYR A 509 -6.91 -43.72 -10.31
C TYR A 509 -7.10 -42.40 -9.57
N LEU A 510 -7.66 -41.39 -10.25
CA LEU A 510 -8.28 -40.19 -9.68
C LEU A 510 -9.76 -40.49 -9.41
N VAL A 511 -10.18 -40.42 -8.15
CA VAL A 511 -11.58 -40.69 -7.75
C VAL A 511 -12.22 -39.39 -7.30
N TYR A 512 -13.11 -38.83 -8.12
CA TYR A 512 -13.86 -37.60 -7.83
C TYR A 512 -15.20 -37.89 -7.12
N ASN A 513 -15.73 -39.12 -7.24
CA ASN A 513 -16.90 -39.59 -6.51
C ASN A 513 -16.85 -41.13 -6.37
N LYS A 514 -17.53 -41.72 -5.37
CA LYS A 514 -17.43 -43.18 -5.06
C LYS A 514 -17.74 -44.12 -6.25
N SER A 515 -18.43 -43.62 -7.28
CA SER A 515 -18.82 -44.34 -8.51
C SER A 515 -17.84 -44.20 -9.68
N ASP A 516 -17.01 -43.16 -9.70
CA ASP A 516 -16.27 -42.76 -10.91
C ASP A 516 -14.76 -42.68 -10.63
N SER A 517 -14.04 -43.66 -11.17
CA SER A 517 -12.57 -43.75 -11.10
C SER A 517 -11.97 -43.50 -12.48
N ILE A 518 -11.15 -42.45 -12.59
CA ILE A 518 -10.45 -42.09 -13.83
C ILE A 518 -9.04 -42.69 -13.78
N PRO A 519 -8.64 -43.60 -14.71
CA PRO A 519 -7.29 -44.17 -14.74
C PRO A 519 -6.28 -43.12 -15.22
N VAL A 520 -5.50 -42.55 -14.30
CA VAL A 520 -4.51 -41.50 -14.62
C VAL A 520 -3.27 -42.10 -15.27
N ILE A 521 -2.88 -43.30 -14.86
CA ILE A 521 -1.66 -43.95 -15.36
C ILE A 521 -1.86 -44.60 -16.74
N ASP A 522 -3.05 -45.13 -17.07
CA ASP A 522 -3.30 -45.66 -18.42
C ASP A 522 -3.26 -44.53 -19.48
N LEU A 523 -3.66 -43.33 -19.08
CA LEU A 523 -3.59 -42.09 -19.85
C LEU A 523 -2.15 -41.57 -20.07
N LEU A 524 -1.27 -41.82 -19.10
CA LEU A 524 0.16 -41.52 -19.18
C LEU A 524 0.89 -42.56 -20.06
N LEU A 525 0.53 -43.84 -19.93
CA LEU A 525 1.12 -44.95 -20.69
C LEU A 525 0.71 -44.93 -22.17
N SER A 526 -0.53 -44.50 -22.51
CA SER A 526 -0.98 -44.41 -23.90
C SER A 526 -0.24 -43.36 -24.72
N ASN A 527 0.37 -42.36 -24.07
CA ASN A 527 1.04 -41.23 -24.73
C ASN A 527 2.56 -41.38 -24.86
N ASN A 528 3.13 -42.58 -24.63
CA ASN A 528 4.56 -42.90 -24.82
C ASN A 528 5.50 -41.80 -24.28
N ILE A 529 5.33 -41.45 -23.01
CA ILE A 529 6.06 -40.36 -22.39
C ILE A 529 7.43 -40.86 -21.94
N ASN A 530 8.47 -40.45 -22.63
CA ASN A 530 9.84 -40.76 -22.25
C ASN A 530 10.31 -39.78 -21.16
N LEU A 531 10.50 -40.29 -19.94
CA LEU A 531 10.96 -39.52 -18.78
C LEU A 531 12.43 -39.85 -18.51
N GLU A 532 13.33 -39.44 -19.40
CA GLU A 532 14.76 -39.60 -19.15
C GLU A 532 15.29 -38.41 -18.33
N GLY A 533 15.68 -38.68 -17.07
CA GLY A 533 16.63 -37.83 -16.34
C GLY A 533 16.11 -36.87 -15.27
N SER A 534 14.80 -36.66 -15.08
CA SER A 534 14.28 -35.77 -14.01
C SER A 534 13.27 -36.45 -13.07
N ASN A 535 13.37 -36.16 -11.77
CA ASN A 535 12.38 -36.59 -10.75
C ASN A 535 11.08 -35.75 -10.79
N THR A 536 11.05 -34.73 -11.63
CA THR A 536 9.90 -33.85 -11.87
C THR A 536 9.75 -33.65 -13.36
N ALA A 537 8.56 -33.93 -13.88
CA ALA A 537 8.21 -33.64 -15.26
C ALA A 537 7.05 -32.65 -15.28
N LYS A 538 7.36 -31.42 -15.71
CA LYS A 538 6.32 -30.45 -16.06
C LYS A 538 5.79 -30.84 -17.42
N MET A 539 4.64 -31.50 -17.45
CA MET A 539 4.10 -32.08 -18.66
C MET A 539 2.65 -31.67 -18.90
N LYS A 540 2.39 -31.24 -20.14
CA LYS A 540 1.07 -30.90 -20.65
C LYS A 540 0.34 -32.18 -21.08
N LEU A 541 -0.63 -32.62 -20.29
CA LEU A 541 -1.58 -33.67 -20.69
C LEU A 541 -3.00 -33.11 -20.63
N LYS A 542 -3.60 -33.01 -21.82
CA LYS A 542 -5.01 -32.67 -22.00
C LYS A 542 -5.74 -33.97 -22.32
N CYS A 543 -6.63 -34.41 -21.43
CA CYS A 543 -7.49 -35.55 -21.70
C CYS A 543 -8.95 -35.12 -21.65
N ASN A 544 -9.67 -35.40 -22.73
CA ASN A 544 -11.11 -35.33 -22.74
C ASN A 544 -11.66 -36.70 -22.29
N ILE A 545 -12.30 -36.73 -21.13
CA ILE A 545 -12.83 -37.97 -20.55
C ILE A 545 -14.22 -38.18 -21.13
N GLN A 546 -14.28 -38.73 -22.34
CA GLN A 546 -15.49 -38.89 -23.15
C GLN A 546 -16.65 -39.62 -22.45
N GLN A 547 -16.40 -40.35 -21.36
CA GLN A 547 -17.43 -41.02 -20.58
C GLN A 547 -18.06 -40.17 -19.45
N THR A 548 -17.50 -38.99 -19.14
CA THR A 548 -17.94 -38.18 -17.97
C THR A 548 -18.22 -36.70 -18.27
N GLY A 549 -17.96 -36.22 -19.50
CA GLY A 549 -18.08 -34.80 -19.84
C GLY A 549 -17.03 -33.92 -19.17
N ALA A 550 -15.97 -34.52 -18.61
CA ALA A 550 -14.93 -33.81 -17.88
C ALA A 550 -13.64 -33.63 -18.70
N LEU A 551 -13.01 -32.46 -18.58
CA LEU A 551 -11.71 -32.15 -19.15
C LEU A 551 -10.66 -32.06 -18.04
N LEU A 552 -9.62 -32.88 -18.12
CA LEU A 552 -8.51 -32.86 -17.18
C LEU A 552 -7.27 -32.20 -17.81
N ILE A 553 -6.67 -31.26 -17.09
CA ILE A 553 -5.42 -30.59 -17.46
C ILE A 553 -4.40 -30.76 -16.34
N LEU A 554 -3.32 -31.49 -16.61
CA LEU A 554 -2.21 -31.64 -15.70
C LEU A 554 -1.18 -30.54 -15.95
N LYS A 555 -0.76 -29.84 -14.89
CA LYS A 555 0.26 -28.78 -14.90
C LYS A 555 1.63 -29.33 -14.53
N GLU A 556 1.69 -30.14 -13.47
CA GLU A 556 2.93 -30.68 -12.94
C GLU A 556 2.73 -32.10 -12.41
N ILE A 557 3.70 -32.98 -12.69
CA ILE A 557 3.76 -34.34 -12.15
C ILE A 557 5.17 -34.57 -11.64
N SER A 558 5.31 -34.88 -10.35
CA SER A 558 6.56 -35.39 -9.79
C SER A 558 6.51 -36.90 -9.63
N LEU A 559 7.65 -37.55 -9.84
CA LEU A 559 7.83 -38.97 -9.62
C LEU A 559 8.89 -39.19 -8.54
N LYS A 560 8.60 -40.10 -7.61
CA LYS A 560 9.55 -40.55 -6.60
C LYS A 560 9.99 -41.97 -6.90
N MET A 561 11.31 -42.20 -6.84
CA MET A 561 11.88 -43.54 -6.99
C MET A 561 11.65 -44.34 -5.71
N HIS A 562 11.02 -45.50 -5.86
CA HIS A 562 10.94 -46.51 -4.81
C HIS A 562 12.04 -47.57 -4.97
N HIS A 563 12.34 -48.28 -3.89
CA HIS A 563 13.23 -49.44 -3.93
C HIS A 563 12.76 -50.44 -5.01
N ALA A 564 13.71 -50.91 -5.83
CA ALA A 564 13.54 -51.74 -7.04
C ALA A 564 13.36 -51.01 -8.38
N GLY A 565 13.57 -49.69 -8.46
CA GLY A 565 13.60 -48.97 -9.75
C GLY A 565 12.21 -48.59 -10.29
N ASP A 566 11.16 -48.92 -9.55
CA ASP A 566 9.80 -48.48 -9.83
C ASP A 566 9.64 -46.98 -9.50
N ARG A 567 9.13 -46.21 -10.47
CA ARG A 567 8.77 -44.80 -10.29
C ARG A 567 7.28 -44.70 -9.97
N LYS A 568 6.94 -44.04 -8.86
CA LYS A 568 5.55 -43.71 -8.50
C LYS A 568 5.30 -42.21 -8.57
N ILE A 569 4.06 -41.83 -8.83
CA ILE A 569 3.61 -40.44 -8.77
C ILE A 569 3.63 -39.98 -7.32
N ASP A 570 4.35 -38.90 -7.04
CA ASP A 570 4.57 -38.34 -5.70
C ASP A 570 3.70 -37.10 -5.49
N HIS A 571 3.59 -36.25 -6.51
CA HIS A 571 2.78 -35.04 -6.49
C HIS A 571 2.19 -34.73 -7.88
N VAL A 572 0.93 -34.29 -7.92
CA VAL A 572 0.23 -33.87 -9.14
C VAL A 572 -0.53 -32.58 -8.92
N VAL A 573 -0.29 -31.61 -9.79
CA VAL A 573 -1.04 -30.34 -9.84
C VAL A 573 -1.81 -30.27 -11.14
N GLY A 574 -3.08 -29.90 -11.09
CA GLY A 574 -3.91 -29.79 -12.28
C GLY A 574 -5.22 -29.03 -12.08
N LEU A 575 -5.99 -28.96 -13.16
CA LEU A 575 -7.34 -28.41 -13.21
C LEU A 575 -8.27 -29.50 -13.77
N LEU A 576 -9.40 -29.71 -13.10
CA LEU A 576 -10.49 -30.56 -13.56
C LEU A 576 -11.69 -29.69 -13.93
N PHE A 577 -12.08 -29.71 -15.19
CA PHE A 577 -13.29 -29.06 -15.69
C PHE A 577 -14.38 -30.11 -15.85
N ILE A 578 -15.61 -29.78 -15.45
CA ILE A 578 -16.75 -30.70 -15.44
C ILE A 578 -17.91 -30.01 -16.16
N GLU A 579 -18.51 -30.71 -17.14
CA GLU A 579 -19.74 -30.31 -17.83
C GLU A 579 -20.91 -30.07 -16.89
#